data_AF-A0A2G9NQK3-F1
#
_entry.id   AF-A0A2G9NQK3-F1
#
_cell.length_a   1.000
_cell.length_b   1.000
_cell.length_c   1.000
_cell.angle_alpha   90.00
_cell.angle_beta   90.00
_cell.angle_gamma   90.00
#
_symmetry.space_group_name_H-M   'P 1'
#
loop_
_entity.id
_entity.type
_entity.pdbx_description
1 polymer ?
#
loop_
_entity_poly.entity_id
_entity_poly.type
_entity_poly.pdbx_seq_one_letter_code
_entity_poly.pdbx_strand_id
1 'polypeptide(L)'
;VTILSKFYIFTPEFKKWDKIIYLDADLIVNYSLDNLLDIEGLAAIKNRSFTFFGSIKLKHFYKFFKLNHKSQQDDLKKYGPNLPMLCATLLVINPKIITNETFANLKSLFLRYQNSSSNTEEFFFSIYFANQWTSLSPIYCLFYNYFKDHQINSKNLKSITTHFVSYQKPLDYCDSIYEIWKNNFNRADQIDLNNRLPAKGAWNNWEVKKNYYRVIRQIVLAWPRLLINYLIGLGGLVLKKLSPSVYQFLLKFKKSILKLPLLFKDQGVKNNKPVDKLPYTIRLYQTGDENQLVDIINRIFTKMDNKKWFWKYKKGPLKPLILVAENNRKEIVGQFAVLPNQMKYYSDQKIGHQTVEVVIEKEYRNQKFLESCISFFIQQGDFLPYGFVDEKMANIYSRAMFMAGVKQTNKTIKSNILEKKLDQSWWPKMFNLNKKINQNKLSIERLDDNVGEKEINSLWEKKQGEIKVGIIRDWKFLKWRIIDTPEKNSLFLLKDEDEIIGYFSLEIDKTTAIISDLLILNKNVDLLLFSAIENFCRQLKLKKIKLFTTDKTILKILKERGYYKDREIYFTYNDSPAPIEINDFYLTLIDAD
;
A
#
# COMPACT_ATOMS: atom_id res chain seq x y z
N VAL A 1 -13.36 -9.27 -24.10
CA VAL A 1 -14.68 -9.95 -24.11
C VAL A 1 -15.77 -9.13 -23.40
N THR A 2 -15.47 -8.31 -22.40
CA THR A 2 -16.50 -7.60 -21.59
C THR A 2 -17.07 -6.29 -22.15
N ILE A 3 -16.39 -5.59 -23.07
CA ILE A 3 -16.81 -4.25 -23.53
C ILE A 3 -18.16 -4.27 -24.29
N LEU A 4 -18.44 -5.34 -25.05
CA LEU A 4 -19.64 -5.40 -25.91
C LEU A 4 -20.83 -6.12 -25.30
N SER A 5 -20.71 -6.66 -24.08
CA SER A 5 -21.80 -7.41 -23.44
C SER A 5 -23.08 -6.59 -23.30
N LYS A 6 -22.97 -5.25 -23.15
CA LYS A 6 -24.14 -4.35 -23.08
C LYS A 6 -24.95 -4.28 -24.37
N PHE A 7 -24.38 -4.66 -25.53
CA PHE A 7 -25.14 -4.72 -26.79
C PHE A 7 -26.25 -5.76 -26.71
N TYR A 8 -26.06 -6.83 -25.94
CA TYR A 8 -27.01 -7.94 -25.83
C TYR A 8 -28.38 -7.50 -25.30
N ILE A 9 -28.43 -6.41 -24.53
CA ILE A 9 -29.68 -5.81 -24.03
C ILE A 9 -30.58 -5.32 -25.18
N PHE A 10 -29.99 -5.06 -26.36
CA PHE A 10 -30.70 -4.64 -27.56
C PHE A 10 -31.06 -5.82 -28.49
N THR A 11 -31.20 -7.02 -27.94
CA THR A 11 -31.77 -8.18 -28.65
C THR A 11 -33.28 -8.26 -28.44
N PRO A 12 -34.06 -8.85 -29.36
CA PRO A 12 -35.51 -8.96 -29.24
C PRO A 12 -36.01 -9.64 -27.97
N GLU A 13 -35.20 -10.49 -27.32
CA GLU A 13 -35.54 -11.12 -26.04
C GLU A 13 -35.92 -10.08 -24.97
N PHE A 14 -35.27 -8.92 -25.01
CA PHE A 14 -35.49 -7.86 -24.04
C PHE A 14 -36.81 -7.09 -24.21
N LYS A 15 -37.61 -7.43 -25.23
CA LYS A 15 -38.97 -6.89 -25.41
C LYS A 15 -40.01 -7.46 -24.46
N LYS A 16 -39.69 -8.53 -23.72
CA LYS A 16 -40.62 -9.13 -22.74
C LYS A 16 -40.84 -8.28 -21.48
N TRP A 17 -40.06 -7.21 -21.32
CA TRP A 17 -40.17 -6.26 -20.21
C TRP A 17 -40.83 -4.96 -20.69
N ASP A 18 -41.59 -4.28 -19.81
CA ASP A 18 -42.18 -2.97 -20.14
C ASP A 18 -41.14 -1.83 -20.10
N LYS A 19 -40.13 -2.00 -19.25
CA LYS A 19 -39.01 -1.08 -19.07
C LYS A 19 -37.76 -1.84 -18.68
N ILE A 20 -36.61 -1.38 -19.16
CA ILE A 20 -35.31 -1.91 -18.75
C ILE A 20 -34.51 -0.77 -18.15
N ILE A 21 -34.04 -0.95 -16.91
CA ILE A 21 -33.06 -0.07 -16.26
C ILE A 21 -31.79 -0.88 -16.07
N TYR A 22 -30.76 -0.57 -16.85
CA TYR A 22 -29.45 -1.17 -16.75
C TYR A 22 -28.55 -0.36 -15.80
N LEU A 23 -27.80 -1.06 -14.96
CA LEU A 23 -26.83 -0.50 -14.00
C LEU A 23 -25.53 -1.31 -14.06
N ASP A 24 -24.37 -0.65 -14.13
CA ASP A 24 -23.09 -1.33 -13.91
C ASP A 24 -22.96 -1.87 -12.47
N ALA A 25 -22.19 -2.95 -12.31
CA ALA A 25 -22.00 -3.63 -11.03
C ALA A 25 -21.23 -2.80 -9.98
N ASP A 26 -20.60 -1.70 -10.38
CA ASP A 26 -19.89 -0.76 -9.50
C ASP A 26 -20.72 0.50 -9.18
N LEU A 27 -22.05 0.35 -9.14
CA LEU A 27 -22.98 1.36 -8.64
C LEU A 27 -23.56 0.98 -7.27
N ILE A 28 -23.79 1.98 -6.43
CA ILE A 28 -24.69 1.88 -5.27
C ILE A 28 -25.96 2.66 -5.58
N VAL A 29 -27.12 2.01 -5.45
CA VAL A 29 -28.43 2.66 -5.52
C VAL A 29 -28.80 3.16 -4.11
N ASN A 30 -28.87 4.47 -3.94
CA ASN A 30 -29.13 5.10 -2.64
C ASN A 30 -30.62 5.41 -2.42
N TYR A 31 -31.36 5.71 -3.49
CA TYR A 31 -32.78 6.08 -3.51
C TYR A 31 -33.50 5.39 -4.67
N SER A 32 -34.84 5.39 -4.65
CA SER A 32 -35.66 4.76 -5.69
C SER A 32 -35.34 5.30 -7.11
N LEU A 33 -35.48 4.41 -8.08
CA LEU A 33 -35.35 4.69 -9.52
C LEU A 33 -36.71 4.81 -10.21
N ASP A 34 -37.83 4.78 -9.48
CA ASP A 34 -39.18 4.69 -10.05
C ASP A 34 -39.51 5.85 -11.02
N ASN A 35 -38.97 7.04 -10.79
CA ASN A 35 -39.18 8.18 -11.71
C ASN A 35 -38.57 7.96 -13.10
N LEU A 36 -37.75 6.92 -13.30
CA LEU A 36 -37.21 6.55 -14.60
C LEU A 36 -38.19 5.68 -15.40
N LEU A 37 -39.25 5.15 -14.78
CA LEU A 37 -40.22 4.27 -15.43
C LEU A 37 -41.06 5.01 -16.49
N ASP A 38 -41.31 6.30 -16.30
CA ASP A 38 -42.11 7.12 -17.22
C ASP A 38 -41.31 7.60 -18.45
N ILE A 39 -40.01 7.29 -18.53
CA ILE A 39 -39.16 7.76 -19.61
C ILE A 39 -39.37 6.92 -20.87
N GLU A 40 -39.71 7.58 -21.97
CA GLU A 40 -39.83 6.99 -23.30
C GLU A 40 -38.48 6.98 -24.04
N GLY A 41 -38.33 6.03 -24.97
CA GLY A 41 -37.13 5.89 -25.79
C GLY A 41 -35.89 5.40 -25.02
N LEU A 42 -34.71 5.92 -25.36
CA LEU A 42 -33.47 5.70 -24.63
C LEU A 42 -33.18 6.91 -23.73
N ALA A 43 -32.78 6.70 -22.48
CA ALA A 43 -32.20 7.74 -21.67
C ALA A 43 -30.92 7.29 -20.96
N ALA A 44 -30.00 8.23 -20.81
CA ALA A 44 -28.69 7.99 -20.24
C ALA A 44 -28.14 9.30 -19.68
N ILE A 45 -27.03 9.24 -18.95
CA ILE A 45 -26.37 10.46 -18.45
C ILE A 45 -25.37 10.92 -19.50
N LYS A 46 -25.25 12.23 -19.72
CA LYS A 46 -24.16 12.77 -20.55
C LYS A 46 -22.83 12.41 -19.92
N ASN A 47 -21.95 11.73 -20.65
CA ASN A 47 -20.58 11.53 -20.22
C ASN A 47 -19.89 12.91 -20.14
N ARG A 48 -19.62 13.36 -18.92
CA ARG A 48 -18.86 14.57 -18.64
C ARG A 48 -17.47 14.11 -18.21
N SER A 49 -16.45 14.40 -19.03
CA SER A 49 -15.06 14.15 -18.63
C SER A 49 -14.66 15.11 -17.51
N PHE A 50 -13.47 14.88 -16.96
CA PHE A 50 -12.68 15.73 -16.06
C PHE A 50 -12.90 17.25 -16.12
N THR A 51 -13.30 17.80 -17.27
CA THR A 51 -13.73 19.20 -17.38
C THR A 51 -15.22 19.33 -17.03
N PHE A 52 -15.52 19.60 -15.75
CA PHE A 52 -16.88 19.75 -15.22
C PHE A 52 -17.82 20.70 -16.00
N PHE A 53 -17.26 21.56 -16.86
CA PHE A 53 -17.96 22.57 -17.64
C PHE A 53 -18.43 22.12 -19.03
N GLY A 54 -18.13 20.88 -19.46
CA GLY A 54 -18.58 20.39 -20.77
C GLY A 54 -18.82 18.88 -20.82
N SER A 55 -19.88 18.47 -21.53
CA SER A 55 -20.01 17.07 -21.95
C SER A 55 -18.87 16.71 -22.89
N ILE A 56 -18.36 15.48 -22.82
CA ILE A 56 -17.47 14.97 -23.86
C ILE A 56 -18.26 14.96 -25.16
N LYS A 57 -17.87 15.85 -26.05
CA LYS A 57 -18.33 15.86 -27.43
C LYS A 57 -17.49 14.89 -28.26
N LEU A 58 -18.10 14.33 -29.31
CA LEU A 58 -17.45 13.45 -30.28
C LEU A 58 -16.13 14.02 -30.84
N LYS A 59 -16.03 15.35 -31.02
CA LYS A 59 -14.77 15.99 -31.45
C LYS A 59 -13.59 15.81 -30.51
N HIS A 60 -13.84 15.68 -29.20
CA HIS A 60 -12.75 15.43 -28.25
C HIS A 60 -12.24 14.00 -28.40
N PHE A 61 -13.12 13.05 -28.74
CA PHE A 61 -12.75 11.69 -29.10
C PHE A 61 -11.84 11.68 -30.35
N TYR A 62 -12.17 12.44 -31.40
CA TYR A 62 -11.30 12.55 -32.59
C TYR A 62 -9.86 12.92 -32.24
N LYS A 63 -9.70 13.86 -31.31
CA LYS A 63 -8.39 14.37 -30.89
C LYS A 63 -7.66 13.41 -29.95
N PHE A 64 -8.38 12.78 -29.02
CA PHE A 64 -7.77 11.92 -28.00
C PHE A 64 -7.33 10.57 -28.56
N PHE A 65 -8.07 10.05 -29.54
CA PHE A 65 -7.98 8.65 -29.93
C PHE A 65 -7.31 8.41 -31.28
N LYS A 66 -6.74 9.47 -31.88
CA LYS A 66 -5.96 9.41 -33.12
C LYS A 66 -6.59 8.45 -34.12
N LEU A 67 -7.83 8.72 -34.54
CA LEU A 67 -8.49 7.92 -35.57
C LEU A 67 -7.59 7.89 -36.81
N ASN A 68 -6.87 6.77 -37.01
CA ASN A 68 -5.77 6.68 -37.97
C ASN A 68 -6.24 6.73 -39.43
N HIS A 69 -7.54 6.57 -39.68
CA HIS A 69 -8.12 6.56 -41.02
C HIS A 69 -8.99 7.79 -41.28
N LYS A 70 -8.60 8.59 -42.28
CA LYS A 70 -9.38 9.75 -42.77
C LYS A 70 -10.83 9.38 -43.11
N SER A 71 -11.04 8.19 -43.69
CA SER A 71 -12.38 7.66 -44.01
C SER A 71 -13.29 7.51 -42.79
N GLN A 72 -12.76 7.07 -41.64
CA GLN A 72 -13.53 6.96 -40.40
C GLN A 72 -13.87 8.35 -39.84
N GLN A 73 -12.94 9.31 -39.93
CA GLN A 73 -13.20 10.68 -39.51
C GLN A 73 -14.29 11.34 -40.36
N ASP A 74 -14.25 11.13 -41.67
CA ASP A 74 -15.26 11.64 -42.60
C ASP A 74 -16.63 10.99 -42.37
N ASP A 75 -16.68 9.67 -42.13
CA ASP A 75 -17.92 8.96 -41.76
C ASP A 75 -18.51 9.48 -40.45
N LEU A 76 -17.68 9.88 -39.48
CA LEU A 76 -18.17 10.41 -38.19
C LEU A 76 -18.64 11.87 -38.26
N LYS A 77 -18.20 12.66 -39.25
CA LYS A 77 -18.66 14.05 -39.44
C LYS A 77 -20.18 14.14 -39.63
N LYS A 78 -20.82 13.10 -40.19
CA LYS A 78 -22.28 13.07 -40.41
C LYS A 78 -23.11 13.13 -39.12
N TYR A 79 -22.54 12.71 -37.98
CA TYR A 79 -23.20 12.78 -36.68
C TYR A 79 -22.99 14.13 -35.97
N GLY A 80 -22.12 14.98 -36.52
CA GLY A 80 -21.79 16.30 -35.98
C GLY A 80 -20.72 16.27 -34.88
N PRO A 81 -19.76 17.20 -34.89
CA PRO A 81 -18.66 17.23 -33.92
C PRO A 81 -19.10 17.53 -32.47
N ASN A 82 -20.34 18.01 -32.31
CA ASN A 82 -20.92 18.38 -31.03
C ASN A 82 -21.83 17.30 -30.43
N LEU A 83 -21.93 16.12 -31.05
CA LEU A 83 -22.71 15.00 -30.52
C LEU A 83 -22.25 14.70 -29.08
N PRO A 84 -23.16 14.79 -28.09
CA PRO A 84 -22.82 14.47 -26.71
C PRO A 84 -22.64 12.96 -26.57
N MET A 85 -21.59 12.57 -25.87
CA MET A 85 -21.38 11.18 -25.48
C MET A 85 -22.36 10.82 -24.36
N LEU A 86 -22.99 9.66 -24.47
CA LEU A 86 -23.78 9.06 -23.40
C LEU A 86 -22.88 8.20 -22.51
N CYS A 87 -23.22 8.11 -21.23
CA CYS A 87 -22.56 7.25 -20.26
C CYS A 87 -23.33 5.94 -20.15
N ALA A 88 -22.67 4.82 -20.44
CA ALA A 88 -23.29 3.50 -20.52
C ALA A 88 -23.39 2.79 -19.16
N THR A 89 -23.12 3.52 -18.07
CA THR A 89 -23.19 3.00 -16.71
C THR A 89 -24.61 2.92 -16.17
N LEU A 90 -25.49 3.81 -16.60
CA LEU A 90 -26.92 3.75 -16.34
C LEU A 90 -27.66 4.03 -17.64
N LEU A 91 -28.46 3.06 -18.09
CA LEU A 91 -29.32 3.19 -19.26
C LEU A 91 -30.77 2.92 -18.85
N VAL A 92 -31.69 3.75 -19.34
CA VAL A 92 -33.13 3.52 -19.28
C VAL A 92 -33.59 3.28 -20.69
N ILE A 93 -34.16 2.10 -20.95
CA ILE A 93 -34.51 1.65 -22.29
C ILE A 93 -36.00 1.33 -22.28
N ASN A 94 -36.76 2.02 -23.13
CA ASN A 94 -38.07 1.57 -23.54
C ASN A 94 -37.88 0.48 -24.61
N PRO A 95 -38.32 -0.77 -24.38
CA PRO A 95 -38.04 -1.88 -25.30
C PRO A 95 -38.68 -1.72 -26.70
N LYS A 96 -39.59 -0.76 -26.88
CA LYS A 96 -40.10 -0.36 -28.21
C LYS A 96 -39.01 0.12 -29.16
N ILE A 97 -37.87 0.62 -28.65
CA ILE A 97 -36.74 1.04 -29.51
C ILE A 97 -35.89 -0.13 -29.99
N ILE A 98 -36.07 -1.32 -29.40
CA ILE A 98 -35.36 -2.53 -29.82
C ILE A 98 -36.07 -3.05 -31.07
N THR A 99 -35.36 -3.23 -32.17
CA THR A 99 -35.83 -3.90 -33.39
C THR A 99 -35.07 -5.21 -33.57
N ASN A 100 -35.48 -6.01 -34.56
CA ASN A 100 -34.75 -7.24 -34.87
C ASN A 100 -33.33 -6.95 -35.40
N GLU A 101 -33.10 -5.75 -35.95
CA GLU A 101 -31.81 -5.32 -36.46
C GLU A 101 -30.95 -4.54 -35.46
N THR A 102 -31.47 -4.07 -34.32
CA THR A 102 -30.72 -3.18 -33.41
C THR A 102 -29.38 -3.76 -32.98
N PHE A 103 -29.37 -5.01 -32.49
CA PHE A 103 -28.14 -5.70 -32.11
C PHE A 103 -27.16 -5.86 -33.28
N ALA A 104 -27.66 -6.29 -34.45
CA ALA A 104 -26.85 -6.49 -35.64
C ALA A 104 -26.23 -5.17 -36.13
N ASN A 105 -26.98 -4.07 -36.06
CA ASN A 105 -26.50 -2.75 -36.43
C ASN A 105 -25.44 -2.21 -35.46
N LEU A 106 -25.63 -2.38 -34.15
CA LEU A 106 -24.61 -2.05 -33.14
C LEU A 106 -23.32 -2.85 -33.36
N LYS A 107 -23.44 -4.16 -33.64
CA LYS A 107 -22.31 -5.03 -33.96
C LYS A 107 -21.59 -4.60 -35.24
N SER A 108 -22.34 -4.25 -36.29
CA SER A 108 -21.79 -3.72 -37.55
C SER A 108 -21.04 -2.40 -37.32
N LEU A 109 -21.59 -1.51 -36.51
CA LEU A 109 -20.94 -0.26 -36.11
C LEU A 109 -19.64 -0.53 -35.34
N PHE A 110 -19.63 -1.50 -34.42
CA PHE A 110 -18.41 -1.94 -33.76
C PHE A 110 -17.36 -2.44 -34.75
N LEU A 111 -17.70 -3.38 -35.63
CA LEU A 111 -16.77 -3.95 -36.61
C LEU A 111 -16.16 -2.88 -37.52
N ARG A 112 -16.94 -1.84 -37.86
CA ARG A 112 -16.47 -0.70 -38.67
C ARG A 112 -15.37 0.12 -37.98
N TYR A 113 -15.44 0.26 -36.66
CA TYR A 113 -14.49 1.10 -35.90
C TYR A 113 -13.58 0.32 -34.94
N GLN A 114 -13.66 -1.02 -34.84
CA GLN A 114 -12.92 -1.82 -33.85
C GLN A 114 -11.39 -1.63 -33.88
N ASN A 115 -10.83 -1.24 -35.03
CA ASN A 115 -9.38 -1.00 -35.18
C ASN A 115 -8.92 0.33 -34.58
N SER A 116 -9.83 1.18 -34.10
CA SER A 116 -9.47 2.36 -33.31
C SER A 116 -9.26 1.93 -31.86
N SER A 117 -8.03 2.12 -31.36
CA SER A 117 -7.46 1.51 -30.13
C SER A 117 -8.12 1.88 -28.79
N SER A 118 -9.33 2.43 -28.80
CA SER A 118 -9.89 3.16 -27.65
C SER A 118 -11.41 3.35 -27.67
N ASN A 119 -12.12 2.61 -28.52
CA ASN A 119 -13.57 2.70 -28.53
C ASN A 119 -14.19 1.96 -27.33
N THR A 120 -14.94 2.69 -26.52
CA THR A 120 -15.81 2.14 -25.47
C THR A 120 -17.21 1.90 -26.01
N GLU A 121 -18.02 1.11 -25.32
CA GLU A 121 -19.44 0.91 -25.65
C GLU A 121 -20.24 2.24 -25.72
N GLU A 122 -19.83 3.22 -24.92
CA GLU A 122 -20.40 4.57 -24.88
C GLU A 122 -20.31 5.27 -26.24
N PHE A 123 -19.20 5.09 -26.96
CA PHE A 123 -19.00 5.63 -28.30
C PHE A 123 -20.02 5.06 -29.28
N PHE A 124 -20.17 3.74 -29.28
CA PHE A 124 -21.10 3.06 -30.20
C PHE A 124 -22.55 3.41 -29.91
N PHE A 125 -22.95 3.45 -28.64
CA PHE A 125 -24.31 3.87 -28.30
C PHE A 125 -24.57 5.34 -28.64
N SER A 126 -23.60 6.24 -28.40
CA SER A 126 -23.76 7.66 -28.72
C SER A 126 -24.01 7.89 -30.21
N ILE A 127 -23.30 7.14 -31.06
CA ILE A 127 -23.42 7.23 -32.51
C ILE A 127 -24.70 6.56 -33.01
N TYR A 128 -24.97 5.33 -32.55
CA TYR A 128 -26.12 4.57 -33.02
C TYR A 128 -27.44 5.27 -32.66
N PHE A 129 -27.54 5.77 -31.43
CA PHE A 129 -28.71 6.51 -30.94
C PHE A 129 -28.57 8.02 -31.10
N ALA A 130 -27.75 8.51 -32.04
CA ALA A 130 -27.55 9.95 -32.21
C ALA A 130 -28.91 10.67 -32.37
N ASN A 131 -29.15 11.66 -31.51
CA ASN A 131 -30.41 12.42 -31.41
C ASN A 131 -31.66 11.61 -31.01
N GLN A 132 -31.52 10.35 -30.61
CA GLN A 132 -32.62 9.45 -30.22
C GLN A 132 -32.57 9.08 -28.73
N TRP A 133 -31.86 9.87 -27.91
CA TRP A 133 -31.79 9.64 -26.47
C TRP A 133 -31.97 10.91 -25.64
N THR A 134 -32.51 10.74 -24.44
CA THR A 134 -32.79 11.80 -23.47
C THR A 134 -31.74 11.83 -22.38
N SER A 135 -31.23 13.03 -22.06
CA SER A 135 -30.24 13.19 -21.00
C SER A 135 -30.88 13.18 -19.62
N LEU A 136 -30.40 12.28 -18.77
CA LEU A 136 -30.70 12.24 -17.35
C LEU A 136 -29.87 13.25 -16.56
N SER A 137 -30.36 13.61 -15.37
CA SER A 137 -29.60 14.40 -14.40
C SER A 137 -28.37 13.63 -13.91
N PRO A 138 -27.19 14.27 -13.75
CA PRO A 138 -25.99 13.62 -13.18
C PRO A 138 -26.20 13.02 -11.77
N ILE A 139 -27.29 13.36 -11.08
CA ILE A 139 -27.63 12.78 -9.78
C ILE A 139 -27.97 11.29 -9.86
N TYR A 140 -28.31 10.80 -11.06
CA TYR A 140 -28.56 9.38 -11.35
C TYR A 140 -27.29 8.58 -11.64
N CYS A 141 -26.09 9.19 -11.68
CA CYS A 141 -24.79 8.50 -11.72
C CYS A 141 -23.72 9.47 -11.26
N LEU A 142 -23.61 9.62 -9.94
CA LEU A 142 -22.62 10.51 -9.36
C LEU A 142 -21.28 9.77 -9.21
N PHE A 143 -20.29 10.16 -10.01
CA PHE A 143 -18.95 9.58 -10.00
C PHE A 143 -18.19 9.92 -8.70
N TYR A 144 -18.18 8.99 -7.75
CA TYR A 144 -17.65 9.17 -6.40
C TYR A 144 -16.18 9.59 -6.34
N ASN A 145 -15.34 8.97 -7.16
CA ASN A 145 -13.89 9.18 -7.13
C ASN A 145 -13.51 10.65 -7.39
N TYR A 146 -14.25 11.35 -8.25
CA TYR A 146 -14.01 12.78 -8.48
C TYR A 146 -14.24 13.61 -7.22
N PHE A 147 -15.21 13.26 -6.39
CA PHE A 147 -15.45 13.98 -5.13
C PHE A 147 -14.41 13.65 -4.06
N LYS A 148 -13.95 12.39 -4.02
CA LYS A 148 -12.86 11.94 -3.13
C LYS A 148 -11.57 12.72 -3.42
N ASP A 149 -11.20 12.84 -4.69
CA ASP A 149 -10.04 13.62 -5.12
C ASP A 149 -10.15 15.11 -4.78
N HIS A 150 -11.36 15.59 -4.51
CA HIS A 150 -11.67 16.97 -4.15
C HIS A 150 -11.88 17.18 -2.64
N GLN A 151 -11.62 16.15 -1.81
CA GLN A 151 -11.81 16.17 -0.35
C GLN A 151 -13.24 16.55 0.06
N ILE A 152 -14.21 16.29 -0.82
CA ILE A 152 -15.62 16.51 -0.51
C ILE A 152 -16.08 15.32 0.33
N ASN A 153 -16.59 15.61 1.53
CA ASN A 153 -17.06 14.57 2.44
C ASN A 153 -18.18 13.76 1.78
N SER A 154 -17.94 12.46 1.63
CA SER A 154 -18.87 11.48 1.04
C SER A 154 -20.27 11.52 1.68
N LYS A 155 -20.35 11.77 2.99
CA LYS A 155 -21.63 11.85 3.73
C LYS A 155 -22.53 13.00 3.25
N ASN A 156 -21.93 14.02 2.63
CA ASN A 156 -22.65 15.20 2.14
C ASN A 156 -23.07 15.07 0.67
N LEU A 157 -22.66 13.98 0.01
CA LEU A 157 -23.05 13.67 -1.36
C LEU A 157 -24.38 12.92 -1.33
N LYS A 158 -25.46 13.65 -1.60
CA LYS A 158 -26.76 13.04 -1.84
C LYS A 158 -26.92 12.82 -3.34
N SER A 159 -26.93 11.56 -3.77
CA SER A 159 -27.23 11.15 -5.13
C SER A 159 -28.20 9.98 -5.15
N ILE A 160 -28.93 9.78 -6.24
CA ILE A 160 -29.81 8.63 -6.42
C ILE A 160 -28.96 7.37 -6.62
N THR A 161 -27.90 7.46 -7.42
CA THR A 161 -26.87 6.43 -7.48
C THR A 161 -25.47 7.02 -7.33
N THR A 162 -24.54 6.20 -6.84
CA THR A 162 -23.12 6.53 -6.67
C THR A 162 -22.27 5.56 -7.46
N HIS A 163 -21.41 6.06 -8.34
CA HIS A 163 -20.60 5.26 -9.26
C HIS A 163 -19.10 5.32 -8.95
N PHE A 164 -18.40 4.20 -9.12
CA PHE A 164 -16.97 4.07 -8.85
C PHE A 164 -16.16 3.84 -10.13
N VAL A 165 -15.65 4.92 -10.73
CA VAL A 165 -14.98 4.91 -12.05
C VAL A 165 -13.49 4.55 -11.98
N SER A 166 -12.86 4.61 -10.80
CA SER A 166 -11.40 4.46 -10.71
C SER A 166 -10.94 3.00 -10.51
N TYR A 167 -9.65 2.76 -10.72
CA TYR A 167 -8.98 1.51 -10.31
C TYR A 167 -9.19 1.20 -8.81
N GLN A 168 -9.41 2.22 -7.99
CA GLN A 168 -9.92 2.08 -6.63
C GLN A 168 -11.43 1.86 -6.70
N LYS A 169 -11.80 0.62 -7.01
CA LYS A 169 -13.14 0.07 -6.79
C LYS A 169 -13.49 0.20 -5.31
N PRO A 170 -14.77 0.10 -4.89
CA PRO A 170 -15.19 0.12 -3.48
C PRO A 170 -14.70 -1.11 -2.68
N LEU A 171 -13.63 -1.78 -3.13
CA LEU A 171 -12.83 -2.77 -2.42
C LEU A 171 -11.77 -2.12 -1.50
N ASP A 172 -11.51 -0.82 -1.67
CA ASP A 172 -10.64 -0.08 -0.76
C ASP A 172 -11.35 0.06 0.60
N TYR A 173 -10.97 -0.81 1.53
CA TYR A 173 -11.48 -0.88 2.90
C TYR A 173 -11.24 0.38 3.73
N CYS A 174 -10.43 1.33 3.23
CA CYS A 174 -10.21 2.63 3.87
C CYS A 174 -11.31 3.64 3.55
N ASP A 175 -12.15 3.36 2.56
CA ASP A 175 -13.18 4.29 2.12
C ASP A 175 -14.42 4.23 3.00
N SER A 176 -14.96 5.38 3.39
CA SER A 176 -16.24 5.47 4.13
C SER A 176 -17.41 4.77 3.43
N ILE A 177 -17.32 4.57 2.11
CA ILE A 177 -18.35 3.92 1.31
C ILE A 177 -18.18 2.39 1.27
N TYR A 178 -17.01 1.86 1.67
CA TYR A 178 -16.72 0.43 1.70
C TYR A 178 -17.72 -0.33 2.56
N GLU A 179 -18.04 0.18 3.75
CA GLU A 179 -19.01 -0.46 4.64
C GLU A 179 -20.40 -0.52 4.00
N ILE A 180 -20.80 0.51 3.24
CA ILE A 180 -22.09 0.50 2.52
C ILE A 180 -22.05 -0.56 1.42
N TRP A 181 -21.00 -0.58 0.61
CA TRP A 181 -20.82 -1.57 -0.44
C TRP A 181 -20.79 -3.00 0.10
N LYS A 182 -19.97 -3.26 1.13
CA LYS A 182 -19.82 -4.57 1.77
C LYS A 182 -21.13 -5.06 2.38
N ASN A 183 -21.86 -4.18 3.06
CA ASN A 183 -23.16 -4.54 3.63
C ASN A 183 -24.18 -4.89 2.53
N ASN A 184 -24.19 -4.16 1.41
CA ASN A 184 -25.04 -4.50 0.28
C ASN A 184 -24.61 -5.82 -0.37
N PHE A 185 -23.30 -6.03 -0.55
CA PHE A 185 -22.73 -7.25 -1.12
C PHE A 185 -23.10 -8.48 -0.29
N ASN A 186 -22.90 -8.43 1.03
CA ASN A 186 -23.25 -9.53 1.94
C ASN A 186 -24.75 -9.87 1.96
N ARG A 187 -25.61 -8.92 1.60
CA ARG A 187 -27.06 -9.08 1.54
C ARG A 187 -27.56 -9.43 0.15
N ALA A 188 -26.70 -9.40 -0.87
CA ALA A 188 -27.11 -9.63 -2.26
C ALA A 188 -27.71 -11.02 -2.45
N ASP A 189 -27.14 -12.03 -1.78
CA ASP A 189 -27.64 -13.42 -1.80
C ASP A 189 -28.90 -13.62 -0.93
N GLN A 190 -29.31 -12.61 -0.16
CA GLN A 190 -30.47 -12.62 0.72
C GLN A 190 -31.67 -11.86 0.13
N ILE A 191 -31.61 -11.48 -1.15
CA ILE A 191 -32.70 -10.75 -1.80
C ILE A 191 -33.89 -11.69 -1.99
N ASP A 192 -34.92 -11.49 -1.18
CA ASP A 192 -36.23 -12.11 -1.34
C ASP A 192 -37.11 -11.25 -2.26
N LEU A 193 -37.39 -11.75 -3.46
CA LEU A 193 -38.21 -11.04 -4.45
C LEU A 193 -39.69 -10.97 -4.04
N ASN A 194 -40.15 -11.84 -3.14
CA ASN A 194 -41.51 -11.84 -2.60
C ASN A 194 -41.64 -10.86 -1.42
N ASN A 195 -40.54 -10.58 -0.72
CA ASN A 195 -40.50 -9.65 0.42
C ASN A 195 -39.50 -8.51 0.18
N ARG A 196 -39.79 -7.71 -0.85
CA ARG A 196 -38.93 -6.57 -1.22
C ARG A 196 -38.99 -5.50 -0.13
N LEU A 197 -37.83 -5.11 0.37
CA LEU A 197 -37.75 -3.94 1.23
C LEU A 197 -38.25 -2.70 0.49
N PRO A 198 -39.02 -1.82 1.14
CA PRO A 198 -39.47 -0.59 0.51
C PRO A 198 -38.25 0.23 0.08
N ALA A 199 -38.28 0.73 -1.15
CA ALA A 199 -37.25 1.63 -1.63
C ALA A 199 -37.20 2.87 -0.73
N LYS A 200 -36.00 3.44 -0.52
CA LYS A 200 -35.94 4.80 0.03
C LYS A 200 -36.69 5.71 -0.95
N GLY A 201 -37.61 6.52 -0.42
CA GLY A 201 -38.59 7.25 -1.23
C GLY A 201 -38.03 7.89 -2.51
N ALA A 202 -38.84 7.86 -3.57
CA ALA A 202 -38.51 8.46 -4.85
C ALA A 202 -38.37 9.98 -4.73
N TRP A 203 -37.32 10.53 -5.34
CA TRP A 203 -37.10 11.96 -5.33
C TRP A 203 -37.98 12.64 -6.36
N ASN A 204 -38.78 13.63 -5.98
CA ASN A 204 -39.49 14.40 -7.00
C ASN A 204 -38.52 15.27 -7.83
N ASN A 205 -39.02 15.85 -8.94
CA ASN A 205 -38.22 16.70 -9.84
C ASN A 205 -37.53 17.87 -9.12
N TRP A 206 -38.16 18.43 -8.07
CA TRP A 206 -37.57 19.49 -7.27
C TRP A 206 -36.39 18.99 -6.44
N GLU A 207 -36.50 17.81 -5.81
CA GLU A 207 -35.41 17.19 -5.04
C GLU A 207 -34.23 16.82 -5.94
N VAL A 208 -34.49 16.27 -7.13
CA VAL A 208 -33.48 16.00 -8.16
C VAL A 208 -32.74 17.29 -8.50
N LYS A 209 -33.46 18.38 -8.80
CA LYS A 209 -32.89 19.68 -9.16
C LYS A 209 -32.12 20.31 -7.99
N LYS A 210 -32.67 20.29 -6.78
CA LYS A 210 -32.04 20.82 -5.56
C LYS A 210 -30.73 20.12 -5.24
N ASN A 211 -30.72 18.79 -5.23
CA ASN A 211 -29.52 18.02 -4.93
C ASN A 211 -28.49 18.13 -6.06
N TYR A 212 -28.93 18.23 -7.32
CA TYR A 212 -28.05 18.55 -8.45
C TYR A 212 -27.32 19.89 -8.23
N TYR A 213 -28.03 20.97 -7.91
CA TYR A 213 -27.38 22.26 -7.64
C TYR A 213 -26.48 22.24 -6.41
N ARG A 214 -26.84 21.48 -5.38
CA ARG A 214 -25.98 21.29 -4.19
C ARG A 214 -24.65 20.64 -4.58
N VAL A 215 -24.68 19.59 -5.39
CA VAL A 215 -23.50 18.92 -5.94
C VAL A 215 -22.67 19.90 -6.76
N ILE A 216 -23.28 20.57 -7.76
CA ILE A 216 -22.58 21.54 -8.61
C ILE A 216 -21.93 22.65 -7.78
N ARG A 217 -22.63 23.19 -6.78
CA ARG A 217 -22.09 24.20 -5.87
C ARG A 217 -20.85 23.70 -5.13
N GLN A 218 -20.86 22.47 -4.60
CA GLN A 218 -19.69 21.92 -3.90
C GLN A 218 -18.48 21.79 -4.82
N ILE A 219 -18.69 21.36 -6.06
CA ILE A 219 -17.63 21.26 -7.06
C ILE A 219 -17.09 22.64 -7.44
N VAL A 220 -17.97 23.60 -7.73
CA VAL A 220 -17.57 24.97 -8.06
C VAL A 220 -16.75 25.59 -6.92
N LEU A 221 -17.13 25.34 -5.66
CA LEU A 221 -16.37 25.79 -4.50
C LEU A 221 -15.04 25.04 -4.30
N ALA A 222 -14.93 23.79 -4.76
CA ALA A 222 -13.69 23.03 -4.72
C ALA A 222 -12.71 23.42 -5.85
N TRP A 223 -13.22 23.95 -6.97
CA TRP A 223 -12.43 24.22 -8.17
C TRP A 223 -11.28 25.22 -7.96
N PRO A 224 -11.44 26.35 -7.24
CA PRO A 224 -10.31 27.22 -6.91
C PRO A 224 -9.19 26.49 -6.16
N ARG A 225 -9.53 25.56 -5.26
CA ARG A 225 -8.53 24.77 -4.51
C ARG A 225 -7.73 23.86 -5.45
N LEU A 226 -8.39 23.26 -6.43
CA LEU A 226 -7.74 22.41 -7.44
C LEU A 226 -6.83 23.22 -8.35
N LEU A 227 -7.30 24.37 -8.83
CA LEU A 227 -6.51 25.28 -9.64
C LEU A 227 -5.24 25.72 -8.89
N ILE A 228 -5.38 26.11 -7.62
CA ILE A 228 -4.25 26.49 -6.76
C ILE A 228 -3.30 25.29 -6.55
N ASN A 229 -3.82 24.09 -6.29
CA ASN A 229 -2.98 22.89 -6.13
C ASN A 229 -2.22 22.55 -7.41
N TYR A 230 -2.85 22.65 -8.57
CA TYR A 230 -2.24 22.40 -9.86
C TYR A 230 -1.14 23.42 -10.19
N LEU A 231 -1.46 24.71 -10.01
CA LEU A 231 -0.52 25.81 -10.21
C LEU A 231 0.70 25.71 -9.28
N ILE A 232 0.50 25.31 -8.00
CA ILE A 232 1.58 25.13 -7.03
C ILE A 232 2.34 23.80 -7.22
N GLY A 233 1.72 22.77 -7.81
CA GLY A 233 2.39 21.49 -8.04
C GLY A 233 3.47 21.60 -9.13
N LEU A 234 3.04 21.65 -10.38
CA LEU A 234 3.93 21.70 -11.55
C LEU A 234 4.65 23.06 -11.65
N GLY A 235 3.89 24.15 -11.50
CA GLY A 235 4.44 25.50 -11.55
C GLY A 235 5.27 25.83 -10.32
N GLY A 236 4.92 25.32 -9.14
CA GLY A 236 5.62 25.64 -7.90
C GLY A 236 7.04 25.08 -7.80
N LEU A 237 7.38 23.99 -8.50
CA LEU A 237 8.78 23.54 -8.59
C LEU A 237 9.63 24.56 -9.37
N VAL A 238 9.10 25.09 -10.46
CA VAL A 238 9.75 26.14 -11.25
C VAL A 238 9.76 27.47 -10.48
N LEU A 239 8.64 27.86 -9.87
CA LEU A 239 8.50 29.07 -9.06
C LEU A 239 9.39 29.03 -7.82
N LYS A 240 9.55 27.88 -7.17
CA LYS A 240 10.46 27.73 -6.03
C LYS A 240 11.92 27.98 -6.45
N LYS A 241 12.28 27.67 -7.69
CA LYS A 241 13.62 27.92 -8.25
C LYS A 241 13.80 29.38 -8.69
N LEU A 242 12.79 29.97 -9.35
CA LEU A 242 12.87 31.33 -9.91
C LEU A 242 12.54 32.44 -8.90
N SER A 243 11.60 32.20 -7.98
CA SER A 243 11.16 33.17 -6.98
C SER A 243 10.64 32.48 -5.70
N PRO A 244 11.55 32.10 -4.78
CA PRO A 244 11.19 31.42 -3.54
C PRO A 244 10.19 32.20 -2.67
N SER A 245 10.26 33.53 -2.67
CA SER A 245 9.36 34.39 -1.91
C SER A 245 7.91 34.30 -2.41
N VAL A 246 7.71 34.32 -3.73
CA VAL A 246 6.38 34.15 -4.36
C VAL A 246 5.86 32.73 -4.11
N TYR A 247 6.72 31.71 -4.19
CA TYR A 247 6.33 30.34 -3.85
C TYR A 247 5.88 30.21 -2.38
N GLN A 248 6.62 30.79 -1.43
CA GLN A 248 6.24 30.80 -0.01
C GLN A 248 4.96 31.60 0.25
N PHE A 249 4.76 32.72 -0.46
CA PHE A 249 3.51 33.47 -0.44
C PHE A 249 2.34 32.62 -0.93
N LEU A 250 2.48 31.93 -2.06
CA LEU A 250 1.45 31.03 -2.59
C LEU A 250 1.16 29.85 -1.66
N LEU A 251 2.17 29.29 -0.97
CA LEU A 251 1.96 28.28 0.06
C LEU A 251 1.21 28.81 1.29
N LYS A 252 1.53 30.02 1.76
CA LYS A 252 0.81 30.69 2.85
C LYS A 252 -0.63 31.01 2.43
N PHE A 253 -0.82 31.54 1.23
CA PHE A 253 -2.12 31.84 0.64
C PHE A 253 -2.97 30.58 0.47
N LYS A 254 -2.38 29.48 -0.03
CA LYS A 254 -2.99 28.14 -0.06
C LYS A 254 -3.44 27.71 1.34
N LYS A 255 -2.57 27.81 2.35
CA LYS A 255 -2.95 27.50 3.74
C LYS A 255 -4.11 28.36 4.23
N SER A 256 -4.15 29.66 3.89
CA SER A 256 -5.25 30.56 4.26
C SER A 256 -6.57 30.21 3.54
N ILE A 257 -6.53 29.87 2.26
CA ILE A 257 -7.71 29.41 1.49
C ILE A 257 -8.21 28.05 1.97
N LEU A 258 -7.30 27.15 2.37
CA LEU A 258 -7.67 25.86 2.96
C LEU A 258 -8.24 26.03 4.38
N LYS A 259 -7.85 27.11 5.09
CA LYS A 259 -8.39 27.49 6.39
C LYS A 259 -9.74 28.21 6.31
N LEU A 260 -10.12 28.79 5.16
CA LEU A 260 -11.48 29.30 4.97
C LEU A 260 -12.43 28.12 5.26
N PRO A 261 -13.26 28.22 6.32
CA PRO A 261 -14.22 27.19 6.60
C PRO A 261 -15.03 27.01 5.33
N LEU A 262 -15.11 25.79 4.82
CA LEU A 262 -16.27 25.45 3.99
C LEU A 262 -17.44 25.91 4.84
N LEU A 263 -18.25 26.85 4.35
CA LEU A 263 -19.40 27.47 5.04
C LEU A 263 -20.48 26.46 5.46
N PHE A 264 -20.14 25.17 5.45
CA PHE A 264 -20.86 24.02 5.94
C PHE A 264 -19.86 23.07 6.64
N LYS A 265 -19.17 23.55 7.70
CA LYS A 265 -19.05 22.68 8.87
C LYS A 265 -20.48 22.60 9.38
N ASP A 266 -21.23 21.60 8.90
CA ASP A 266 -22.36 21.08 9.68
C ASP A 266 -21.81 20.97 11.10
N GLN A 267 -22.43 21.69 12.03
CA GLN A 267 -22.09 21.56 13.44
C GLN A 267 -22.14 20.08 13.72
N GLY A 268 -20.96 19.49 13.91
CA GLY A 268 -20.82 18.05 13.93
C GLY A 268 -21.81 17.52 14.94
N VAL A 269 -22.82 16.81 14.46
CA VAL A 269 -23.57 15.88 15.30
C VAL A 269 -22.47 15.03 15.93
N LYS A 270 -22.21 15.28 17.21
CA LYS A 270 -21.42 14.39 18.06
C LYS A 270 -22.21 13.09 18.06
N ASN A 271 -21.95 12.25 17.06
CA ASN A 271 -22.33 10.85 17.11
C ASN A 271 -21.42 10.21 18.15
N ASN A 272 -21.72 10.49 19.42
CA ASN A 272 -21.44 9.62 20.54
C ASN A 272 -22.34 8.39 20.40
N LYS A 273 -22.20 7.66 19.28
CA LYS A 273 -22.58 6.25 19.34
C LYS A 273 -21.61 5.65 20.35
N PRO A 274 -22.09 4.97 21.41
CA PRO A 274 -21.20 4.28 22.33
C PRO A 274 -20.31 3.39 21.44
N VAL A 275 -18.99 3.62 21.51
CA VAL A 275 -18.05 2.69 20.93
C VAL A 275 -18.33 1.40 21.69
N ASP A 276 -18.81 0.37 21.00
CA ASP A 276 -19.02 -0.94 21.61
C ASP A 276 -17.76 -1.27 22.41
N LYS A 277 -17.96 -1.48 23.71
CA LYS A 277 -16.86 -1.71 24.64
C LYS A 277 -16.05 -2.89 24.09
N LEU A 278 -14.78 -2.66 23.77
CA LEU A 278 -13.91 -3.73 23.29
C LEU A 278 -13.96 -4.88 24.30
N PRO A 279 -13.97 -6.15 23.85
CA PRO A 279 -14.03 -7.30 24.75
C PRO A 279 -12.70 -7.58 25.48
N TYR A 280 -11.73 -6.67 25.33
CA TYR A 280 -10.48 -6.63 26.04
C TYR A 280 -10.09 -5.18 26.39
N THR A 281 -9.18 -5.06 27.34
CA THR A 281 -8.47 -3.82 27.68
C THR A 281 -7.03 -3.93 27.21
N ILE A 282 -6.41 -2.80 26.84
CA ILE A 282 -4.98 -2.76 26.53
C ILE A 282 -4.26 -2.14 27.71
N ARG A 283 -3.25 -2.82 28.23
CA ARG A 283 -2.39 -2.33 29.31
C ARG A 283 -0.92 -2.62 29.01
N LEU A 284 -0.04 -1.97 29.74
CA LEU A 284 1.37 -2.34 29.76
C LEU A 284 1.54 -3.73 30.39
N TYR A 285 2.55 -4.45 29.91
CA TYR A 285 3.06 -5.67 30.53
C TYR A 285 3.41 -5.42 32.01
N GLN A 286 3.15 -6.45 32.83
CA GLN A 286 3.48 -6.50 34.25
C GLN A 286 4.28 -7.77 34.54
N THR A 287 5.15 -7.71 35.55
CA THR A 287 5.84 -8.90 36.05
C THR A 287 4.81 -9.94 36.49
N GLY A 288 4.96 -11.18 36.01
CA GLY A 288 3.99 -12.26 36.17
C GLY A 288 3.25 -12.62 34.87
N ASP A 289 3.22 -11.73 33.87
CA ASP A 289 2.57 -11.98 32.57
C ASP A 289 3.34 -12.98 31.68
N GLU A 290 4.61 -13.28 31.98
CA GLU A 290 5.57 -13.96 31.08
C GLU A 290 5.07 -15.30 30.56
N ASN A 291 4.54 -16.15 31.44
CA ASN A 291 4.09 -17.48 31.06
C ASN A 291 2.91 -17.39 30.08
N GLN A 292 1.92 -16.53 30.35
CA GLN A 292 0.78 -16.35 29.44
C GLN A 292 1.21 -15.76 28.09
N LEU A 293 2.21 -14.86 28.09
CA LEU A 293 2.77 -14.29 26.86
C LEU A 293 3.51 -15.34 26.03
N VAL A 294 4.32 -16.18 26.66
CA VAL A 294 4.98 -17.31 25.99
C VAL A 294 3.93 -18.28 25.45
N ASP A 295 2.89 -18.58 26.22
CA ASP A 295 1.80 -19.49 25.80
C ASP A 295 1.03 -18.96 24.59
N ILE A 296 0.64 -17.68 24.56
CA ILE A 296 -0.06 -17.11 23.40
C ILE A 296 0.84 -17.00 22.16
N ILE A 297 2.12 -16.65 22.33
CA ILE A 297 3.08 -16.63 21.22
C ILE A 297 3.20 -18.04 20.62
N ASN A 298 3.34 -19.07 21.45
CA ASN A 298 3.45 -20.47 21.01
C ASN A 298 2.18 -21.02 20.35
N ARG A 299 1.00 -20.49 20.70
CA ARG A 299 -0.27 -20.88 20.04
C ARG A 299 -0.38 -20.32 18.62
N ILE A 300 0.26 -19.19 18.32
CA ILE A 300 0.09 -18.45 17.05
C ILE A 300 1.31 -18.56 16.13
N PHE A 301 2.51 -18.57 16.70
CA PHE A 301 3.81 -18.57 15.99
C PHE A 301 4.65 -19.81 16.37
N THR A 302 5.95 -19.76 16.06
CA THR A 302 6.93 -20.80 16.38
C THR A 302 7.33 -20.79 17.86
N LYS A 303 8.10 -21.81 18.26
CA LYS A 303 8.47 -22.12 19.65
C LYS A 303 9.30 -21.00 20.30
N MET A 304 8.68 -20.23 21.18
CA MET A 304 9.28 -19.36 22.19
C MET A 304 9.33 -20.11 23.52
N ASP A 305 10.45 -20.10 24.23
CA ASP A 305 10.51 -20.55 25.61
C ASP A 305 10.80 -19.38 26.57
N ASN A 306 10.68 -19.63 27.87
CA ASN A 306 10.93 -18.60 28.89
C ASN A 306 12.37 -18.06 28.84
N LYS A 307 13.36 -18.88 28.45
CA LYS A 307 14.76 -18.44 28.35
C LYS A 307 14.94 -17.46 27.20
N LYS A 308 14.37 -17.75 26.03
CA LYS A 308 14.37 -16.88 24.85
C LYS A 308 13.56 -15.62 25.08
N TRP A 309 12.38 -15.73 25.69
CA TRP A 309 11.58 -14.56 26.05
C TRP A 309 12.34 -13.63 27.01
N PHE A 310 12.97 -14.19 28.06
CA PHE A 310 13.74 -13.42 29.03
C PHE A 310 14.98 -12.77 28.40
N TRP A 311 15.73 -13.50 27.59
CA TRP A 311 16.87 -12.93 26.85
C TRP A 311 16.44 -11.73 26.00
N LYS A 312 15.33 -11.87 25.27
CA LYS A 312 14.83 -10.86 24.33
C LYS A 312 14.33 -9.60 25.03
N TYR A 313 13.49 -9.76 26.05
CA TYR A 313 12.77 -8.65 26.67
C TYR A 313 13.32 -8.19 28.03
N LYS A 314 14.25 -8.92 28.64
CA LYS A 314 14.84 -8.55 29.95
C LYS A 314 16.34 -8.29 29.91
N LYS A 315 17.06 -8.94 28.99
CA LYS A 315 18.53 -8.79 28.87
C LYS A 315 18.97 -7.82 27.76
N GLY A 316 18.03 -7.26 27.00
CA GLY A 316 18.32 -6.29 25.94
C GLY A 316 18.99 -5.01 26.48
N PRO A 317 19.77 -4.31 25.64
CA PRO A 317 20.52 -3.11 26.05
C PRO A 317 19.61 -1.94 26.44
N LEU A 318 18.37 -1.94 25.95
CA LEU A 318 17.33 -0.96 26.21
C LEU A 318 16.05 -1.68 26.67
N LYS A 319 15.24 -1.01 27.49
CA LYS A 319 14.01 -1.56 28.06
C LYS A 319 12.92 -1.68 26.99
N PRO A 320 12.35 -2.87 26.72
CA PRO A 320 11.28 -2.99 25.73
C PRO A 320 9.99 -2.35 26.20
N LEU A 321 9.11 -2.07 25.25
CA LEU A 321 7.74 -1.66 25.53
C LEU A 321 6.81 -2.76 25.04
N ILE A 322 6.02 -3.31 25.96
CA ILE A 322 5.11 -4.42 25.67
C ILE A 322 3.72 -4.02 26.11
N LEU A 323 2.79 -4.04 25.17
CA LEU A 323 1.36 -3.92 25.43
C LEU A 323 0.73 -5.30 25.37
N VAL A 324 -0.20 -5.55 26.28
CA VAL A 324 -0.98 -6.78 26.33
C VAL A 324 -2.45 -6.45 26.19
N ALA A 325 -3.18 -7.30 25.47
CA ALA A 325 -4.65 -7.29 25.47
C ALA A 325 -5.13 -8.27 26.55
N GLU A 326 -5.89 -7.78 27.52
CA GLU A 326 -6.44 -8.55 28.63
C GLU A 326 -7.97 -8.59 28.52
N ASN A 327 -8.54 -9.80 28.45
CA ASN A 327 -9.99 -9.97 28.36
C ASN A 327 -10.70 -9.76 29.71
N ASN A 328 -12.02 -9.85 29.73
CA ASN A 328 -12.82 -9.69 30.96
C ASN A 328 -12.54 -10.74 32.05
N ARG A 329 -11.89 -11.87 31.70
CA ARG A 329 -11.49 -12.94 32.62
C ARG A 329 -10.06 -12.78 33.14
N LYS A 330 -9.40 -11.67 32.83
CA LYS A 330 -7.99 -11.41 33.19
C LYS A 330 -6.98 -12.33 32.49
N GLU A 331 -7.39 -12.93 31.36
CA GLU A 331 -6.50 -13.72 30.51
C GLU A 331 -5.85 -12.81 29.46
N ILE A 332 -4.56 -13.01 29.19
CA ILE A 332 -3.88 -12.32 28.11
C ILE A 332 -4.24 -12.99 26.78
N VAL A 333 -4.85 -12.20 25.90
CA VAL A 333 -5.37 -12.63 24.59
C VAL A 333 -4.64 -11.97 23.41
N GLY A 334 -3.63 -11.13 23.67
CA GLY A 334 -2.78 -10.55 22.65
C GLY A 334 -1.55 -9.84 23.22
N GLN A 335 -0.52 -9.66 22.37
CA GLN A 335 0.70 -8.92 22.66
C GLN A 335 1.04 -8.02 21.46
N PHE A 336 1.51 -6.81 21.76
CA PHE A 336 2.23 -5.95 20.83
C PHE A 336 3.52 -5.52 21.50
N ALA A 337 4.66 -6.02 21.03
CA ALA A 337 5.96 -5.73 21.61
C ALA A 337 6.79 -4.82 20.70
N VAL A 338 7.61 -3.99 21.35
CA VAL A 338 8.54 -3.07 20.71
C VAL A 338 9.91 -3.22 21.38
N LEU A 339 10.93 -3.52 20.58
CA LEU A 339 12.32 -3.48 21.00
C LEU A 339 12.96 -2.16 20.59
N PRO A 340 13.29 -1.26 21.54
CA PRO A 340 14.04 -0.07 21.21
C PRO A 340 15.48 -0.44 20.92
N ASN A 341 16.02 0.13 19.84
CA ASN A 341 17.42 -0.02 19.44
C ASN A 341 18.01 1.37 19.18
N GLN A 342 19.25 1.59 19.61
CA GLN A 342 19.98 2.79 19.22
C GLN A 342 20.30 2.72 17.73
N MET A 343 20.03 3.79 17.01
CA MET A 343 20.25 3.90 15.58
C MET A 343 21.11 5.11 15.27
N LYS A 344 22.10 4.92 14.41
CA LYS A 344 22.68 6.01 13.61
C LYS A 344 21.61 6.49 12.65
N TYR A 345 21.34 7.79 12.65
CA TYR A 345 20.35 8.42 11.80
C TYR A 345 20.92 9.75 11.26
N TYR A 346 21.53 9.68 10.08
CA TYR A 346 22.35 10.75 9.48
C TYR A 346 23.46 11.21 10.44
N SER A 347 23.50 12.49 10.81
CA SER A 347 24.46 13.03 11.79
C SER A 347 24.14 12.58 13.21
N ASP A 348 22.88 12.23 13.49
CA ASP A 348 22.35 12.09 14.85
C ASP A 348 22.26 10.62 15.27
N GLN A 349 21.97 10.41 16.56
CA GLN A 349 21.54 9.13 17.09
C GLN A 349 20.07 9.22 17.51
N LYS A 350 19.29 8.19 17.21
CA LYS A 350 17.87 8.10 17.58
C LYS A 350 17.56 6.73 18.17
N ILE A 351 16.43 6.63 18.87
CA ILE A 351 15.87 5.35 19.27
C ILE A 351 14.87 4.90 18.20
N GLY A 352 15.24 3.85 17.47
CA GLY A 352 14.31 3.14 16.61
C GLY A 352 13.50 2.14 17.42
N HIS A 353 12.24 1.95 17.03
CA HIS A 353 11.29 1.10 17.73
C HIS A 353 10.94 -0.11 16.86
N GLN A 354 11.70 -1.20 17.02
CA GLN A 354 11.46 -2.42 16.25
C GLN A 354 10.15 -3.08 16.71
N THR A 355 9.15 -3.14 15.85
CA THR A 355 7.89 -3.82 16.16
C THR A 355 8.07 -5.32 16.00
N VAL A 356 7.82 -6.09 17.06
CA VAL A 356 8.07 -7.54 17.12
C VAL A 356 6.92 -8.26 17.83
N GLU A 357 6.73 -9.56 17.53
CA GLU A 357 5.70 -10.43 18.14
C GLU A 357 4.31 -9.78 18.30
N VAL A 358 3.76 -9.25 17.20
CA VAL A 358 2.37 -8.80 17.19
C VAL A 358 1.45 -10.00 17.05
N VAL A 359 0.86 -10.41 18.18
CA VAL A 359 -0.05 -11.56 18.29
C VAL A 359 -1.38 -11.15 18.89
N ILE A 360 -2.46 -11.75 18.38
CA ILE A 360 -3.77 -11.68 19.00
C ILE A 360 -4.57 -12.93 18.66
N GLU A 361 -5.25 -13.46 19.67
CA GLU A 361 -6.12 -14.62 19.55
C GLU A 361 -7.19 -14.42 18.47
N LYS A 362 -7.56 -15.52 17.80
CA LYS A 362 -8.38 -15.47 16.57
C LYS A 362 -9.71 -14.75 16.78
N GLU A 363 -10.37 -15.01 17.91
CA GLU A 363 -11.65 -14.43 18.30
C GLU A 363 -11.60 -12.93 18.62
N TYR A 364 -10.42 -12.38 18.88
CA TYR A 364 -10.21 -10.95 19.15
C TYR A 364 -9.65 -10.17 17.95
N ARG A 365 -9.47 -10.82 16.79
CA ARG A 365 -9.05 -10.16 15.54
C ARG A 365 -10.13 -9.24 14.99
N ASN A 366 -9.72 -8.29 14.15
CA ASN A 366 -10.58 -7.26 13.54
C ASN A 366 -11.24 -6.28 14.53
N GLN A 367 -10.75 -6.23 15.77
CA GLN A 367 -11.25 -5.34 16.83
C GLN A 367 -10.30 -4.16 17.10
N LYS A 368 -9.53 -3.75 16.09
CA LYS A 368 -8.62 -2.59 16.13
C LYS A 368 -7.45 -2.68 17.11
N PHE A 369 -7.10 -3.86 17.61
CA PHE A 369 -5.96 -4.07 18.52
C PHE A 369 -4.68 -3.34 18.09
N LEU A 370 -4.22 -3.58 16.86
CA LEU A 370 -3.02 -2.96 16.31
C LEU A 370 -3.12 -1.43 16.26
N GLU A 371 -4.27 -0.90 15.82
CA GLU A 371 -4.52 0.55 15.75
C GLU A 371 -4.45 1.18 17.15
N SER A 372 -5.03 0.52 18.14
CA SER A 372 -5.00 0.96 19.53
C SER A 372 -3.60 0.92 20.13
N CYS A 373 -2.81 -0.13 19.88
CA CYS A 373 -1.43 -0.22 20.33
C CYS A 373 -0.54 0.86 19.70
N ILE A 374 -0.65 1.07 18.38
CA ILE A 374 0.12 2.11 17.68
C ILE A 374 -0.28 3.50 18.17
N SER A 375 -1.58 3.75 18.35
CA SER A 375 -2.07 5.02 18.91
C SER A 375 -1.52 5.29 20.30
N PHE A 376 -1.42 4.25 21.13
CA PHE A 376 -0.82 4.35 22.46
C PHE A 376 0.64 4.84 22.36
N PHE A 377 1.46 4.28 21.47
CA PHE A 377 2.86 4.69 21.34
C PHE A 377 3.04 6.07 20.73
N ILE A 378 2.24 6.43 19.71
CA ILE A 378 2.31 7.77 19.10
C ILE A 378 2.01 8.86 20.13
N GLN A 379 1.09 8.60 21.06
CA GLN A 379 0.75 9.55 22.13
C GLN A 379 1.89 9.77 23.14
N GLN A 380 2.86 8.85 23.24
CA GLN A 380 4.03 8.99 24.12
C GLN A 380 5.14 9.88 23.52
N GLY A 381 5.04 10.27 22.24
CA GLY A 381 6.08 11.03 21.53
C GLY A 381 7.17 10.15 20.90
N ASP A 382 8.05 10.77 20.10
CA ASP A 382 9.26 10.21 19.45
C ASP A 382 9.25 8.72 19.07
N PHE A 383 8.12 8.24 18.54
CA PHE A 383 7.95 6.87 18.10
C PHE A 383 8.42 6.73 16.64
N LEU A 384 9.56 6.07 16.46
CA LEU A 384 10.16 5.74 15.15
C LEU A 384 10.02 4.25 14.86
N PRO A 385 8.82 3.75 14.49
CA PRO A 385 8.62 2.34 14.25
C PRO A 385 9.34 1.86 13.00
N TYR A 386 9.94 0.68 13.11
CA TYR A 386 10.40 -0.09 11.98
C TYR A 386 10.19 -1.58 12.23
N GLY A 387 10.23 -2.39 11.17
CA GLY A 387 10.13 -3.82 11.32
C GLY A 387 10.17 -4.54 9.99
N PHE A 388 10.50 -5.84 10.07
CA PHE A 388 10.43 -6.75 8.94
C PHE A 388 9.10 -7.48 8.98
N VAL A 389 8.37 -7.43 7.87
CA VAL A 389 7.01 -7.95 7.77
C VAL A 389 6.83 -8.65 6.43
N ASP A 390 5.75 -9.41 6.28
CA ASP A 390 5.26 -9.77 4.95
C ASP A 390 4.49 -8.60 4.32
N GLU A 391 4.20 -8.69 3.02
CA GLU A 391 3.48 -7.64 2.29
C GLU A 391 2.09 -7.35 2.88
N LYS A 392 1.40 -8.37 3.38
CA LYS A 392 0.06 -8.24 3.95
C LYS A 392 0.11 -7.44 5.25
N MET A 393 1.06 -7.76 6.12
CA MET A 393 1.30 -7.06 7.37
C MET A 393 1.78 -5.63 7.12
N ALA A 394 2.63 -5.40 6.13
CA ALA A 394 3.05 -4.04 5.75
C ALA A 394 1.85 -3.13 5.44
N ASN A 395 0.88 -3.64 4.69
CA ASN A 395 -0.38 -2.93 4.37
C ASN A 395 -1.22 -2.69 5.63
N ILE A 396 -1.34 -3.69 6.50
CA ILE A 396 -2.07 -3.58 7.77
C ILE A 396 -1.43 -2.52 8.70
N TYR A 397 -0.10 -2.52 8.82
CA TYR A 397 0.66 -1.53 9.59
C TYR A 397 0.49 -0.12 9.05
N SER A 398 0.61 0.05 7.72
CA SER A 398 0.41 1.35 7.07
C SER A 398 -0.97 1.92 7.37
N ARG A 399 -2.01 1.07 7.30
CA ARG A 399 -3.38 1.44 7.68
C ARG A 399 -3.47 1.83 9.15
N ALA A 400 -2.93 1.01 10.04
CA ALA A 400 -3.04 1.24 11.48
C ALA A 400 -2.33 2.54 11.91
N MET A 401 -1.18 2.85 11.31
CA MET A 401 -0.48 4.13 11.49
C MET A 401 -1.31 5.31 10.99
N PHE A 402 -1.91 5.20 9.80
CA PHE A 402 -2.80 6.25 9.27
C PHE A 402 -4.00 6.50 10.19
N MET A 403 -4.65 5.43 10.66
CA MET A 403 -5.78 5.50 11.59
C MET A 403 -5.40 6.09 12.95
N ALA A 404 -4.16 5.85 13.40
CA ALA A 404 -3.60 6.45 14.60
C ALA A 404 -3.16 7.92 14.43
N GLY A 405 -3.39 8.52 13.25
CA GLY A 405 -3.12 9.94 12.99
C GLY A 405 -1.72 10.24 12.47
N VAL A 406 -0.93 9.23 12.11
CA VAL A 406 0.36 9.44 11.43
C VAL A 406 0.08 9.89 10.00
N LYS A 407 0.39 11.16 9.72
CA LYS A 407 0.16 11.78 8.41
C LYS A 407 1.10 11.28 7.32
N GLN A 408 2.20 10.65 7.70
CA GLN A 408 3.19 10.11 6.78
C GLN A 408 2.83 8.67 6.40
N THR A 409 2.99 8.35 5.13
CA THR A 409 2.81 7.00 4.63
C THR A 409 3.98 6.15 5.10
N ASN A 410 3.70 5.08 5.85
CA ASN A 410 4.68 4.02 6.06
C ASN A 410 5.27 3.63 4.72
N LYS A 411 6.59 3.66 4.62
CA LYS A 411 7.28 3.17 3.44
C LYS A 411 7.58 1.71 3.63
N THR A 412 7.14 0.93 2.66
CA THR A 412 7.51 -0.49 2.57
C THR A 412 8.58 -0.61 1.52
N ILE A 413 9.73 -1.10 1.95
CA ILE A 413 10.89 -1.36 1.11
C ILE A 413 10.95 -2.86 0.88
N LYS A 414 11.19 -3.24 -0.37
CA LYS A 414 11.34 -4.63 -0.79
C LYS A 414 12.81 -4.95 -1.04
N SER A 415 13.30 -6.04 -0.45
CA SER A 415 14.65 -6.55 -0.68
C SER A 415 14.66 -8.07 -0.80
N ASN A 416 15.85 -8.66 -0.97
CA ASN A 416 16.03 -10.08 -1.23
C ASN A 416 17.01 -10.69 -0.23
N ILE A 417 16.62 -11.82 0.34
CA ILE A 417 17.57 -12.77 0.91
C ILE A 417 18.29 -13.45 -0.25
N LEU A 418 19.60 -13.51 -0.14
CA LEU A 418 20.49 -14.08 -1.14
C LEU A 418 20.94 -15.47 -0.70
N GLU A 419 20.99 -16.42 -1.63
CA GLU A 419 21.49 -17.77 -1.44
C GLU A 419 22.61 -18.06 -2.45
N LYS A 420 23.59 -18.86 -2.02
CA LYS A 420 24.57 -19.50 -2.90
C LYS A 420 24.76 -20.96 -2.50
N LYS A 421 24.75 -21.86 -3.50
CA LYS A 421 25.17 -23.27 -3.31
C LYS A 421 26.70 -23.35 -3.37
N LEU A 422 27.29 -24.07 -2.42
CA LEU A 422 28.74 -24.27 -2.34
C LEU A 422 29.22 -25.51 -3.13
N ASP A 423 28.29 -26.39 -3.51
CA ASP A 423 28.55 -27.75 -4.00
C ASP A 423 28.64 -27.90 -5.53
N GLN A 424 29.10 -26.86 -6.24
CA GLN A 424 29.18 -26.92 -7.70
C GLN A 424 30.54 -27.43 -8.18
N SER A 425 30.66 -28.76 -8.25
CA SER A 425 31.72 -29.53 -8.90
C SER A 425 32.01 -29.16 -10.36
N TRP A 426 31.20 -28.30 -10.99
CA TRP A 426 31.33 -27.92 -12.41
C TRP A 426 31.99 -26.55 -12.66
N TRP A 427 32.04 -25.64 -11.67
CA TRP A 427 32.68 -24.32 -11.83
C TRP A 427 34.22 -24.26 -11.76
N PRO A 428 34.96 -25.20 -11.11
CA PRO A 428 36.42 -25.09 -11.00
C PRO A 428 37.15 -25.13 -12.34
N LYS A 429 36.53 -25.62 -13.42
CA LYS A 429 37.21 -25.82 -14.71
C LYS A 429 37.29 -24.57 -15.60
N MET A 430 36.35 -23.62 -15.51
CA MET A 430 36.35 -22.43 -16.40
C MET A 430 36.96 -21.17 -15.78
N PHE A 431 37.11 -21.11 -14.45
CA PHE A 431 37.74 -19.97 -13.77
C PHE A 431 39.00 -20.38 -13.00
N ASN A 432 39.79 -21.26 -13.60
CA ASN A 432 41.15 -21.60 -13.15
C ASN A 432 42.12 -20.44 -13.42
N LEU A 433 41.73 -19.23 -13.02
CA LEU A 433 42.60 -18.07 -12.85
C LEU A 433 43.47 -18.35 -11.61
N ASN A 434 44.42 -19.26 -11.80
CA ASN A 434 45.56 -19.52 -10.94
C ASN A 434 46.52 -18.30 -10.89
N LYS A 435 45.99 -17.10 -10.65
CA LYS A 435 46.79 -16.16 -9.87
C LYS A 435 46.88 -16.83 -8.49
N LYS A 436 48.11 -17.14 -8.05
CA LYS A 436 48.44 -17.33 -6.64
C LYS A 436 48.03 -16.07 -5.90
N ILE A 437 46.72 -15.91 -5.69
CA ILE A 437 46.17 -14.97 -4.75
C ILE A 437 46.72 -15.45 -3.43
N ASN A 438 47.43 -14.56 -2.76
CA ASN A 438 48.11 -14.83 -1.50
C ASN A 438 47.04 -15.02 -0.41
N GLN A 439 46.31 -16.14 -0.44
CA GLN A 439 45.25 -16.49 0.52
C GLN A 439 45.79 -16.51 1.96
N ASN A 440 47.12 -16.60 2.12
CA ASN A 440 47.80 -16.55 3.41
C ASN A 440 47.62 -15.23 4.17
N LYS A 441 47.09 -14.16 3.56
CA LYS A 441 46.85 -12.89 4.26
C LYS A 441 45.53 -12.81 5.00
N LEU A 442 44.47 -13.45 4.49
CA LEU A 442 43.15 -13.36 5.11
C LEU A 442 42.95 -14.50 6.11
N SER A 443 42.65 -14.17 7.36
CA SER A 443 42.29 -15.14 8.39
C SER A 443 40.86 -14.90 8.91
N ILE A 444 40.22 -15.99 9.32
CA ILE A 444 38.90 -15.99 9.93
C ILE A 444 39.05 -16.62 11.31
N GLU A 445 38.81 -15.82 12.33
CA GLU A 445 38.96 -16.24 13.72
C GLU A 445 37.61 -16.20 14.42
N ARG A 446 37.29 -17.24 15.18
CA ARG A 446 36.12 -17.21 16.05
C ARG A 446 36.40 -16.26 17.20
N LEU A 447 35.46 -15.38 17.48
CA LEU A 447 35.56 -14.51 18.64
C LEU A 447 35.16 -15.27 19.90
N ASP A 448 36.06 -15.32 20.87
CA ASP A 448 35.79 -15.85 22.20
C ASP A 448 35.22 -14.76 23.13
N ASP A 449 34.44 -15.16 24.13
CA ASP A 449 33.56 -14.29 24.93
C ASP A 449 34.26 -13.11 25.66
N ASN A 450 35.60 -13.11 25.75
CA ASN A 450 36.37 -12.16 26.57
C ASN A 450 37.29 -11.20 25.78
N VAL A 451 37.37 -11.28 24.45
CA VAL A 451 38.47 -10.63 23.68
C VAL A 451 37.98 -9.74 22.51
N GLY A 452 36.73 -9.27 22.56
CA GLY A 452 36.12 -8.61 21.38
C GLY A 452 35.66 -7.16 21.52
N GLU A 453 35.56 -6.62 22.73
CA GLU A 453 34.87 -5.35 22.93
C GLU A 453 35.54 -4.18 22.19
N LYS A 454 36.86 -4.04 22.36
CA LYS A 454 37.62 -2.94 21.78
C LYS A 454 37.65 -3.04 20.26
N GLU A 455 37.82 -4.24 19.75
CA GLU A 455 37.91 -4.60 18.34
C GLU A 455 36.60 -4.28 17.62
N ILE A 456 35.47 -4.75 18.17
CA ILE A 456 34.13 -4.51 17.62
C ILE A 456 33.77 -3.02 17.66
N ASN A 457 34.01 -2.35 18.78
CA ASN A 457 33.70 -0.92 18.91
C ASN A 457 34.53 -0.08 17.94
N SER A 458 35.84 -0.36 17.81
CA SER A 458 36.72 0.29 16.84
C SER A 458 36.26 0.08 15.39
N LEU A 459 35.82 -1.13 15.07
CA LEU A 459 35.31 -1.46 13.74
C LEU A 459 33.98 -0.75 13.45
N TRP A 460 33.05 -0.71 14.43
CA TRP A 460 31.81 0.06 14.30
C TRP A 460 32.07 1.56 14.13
N GLU A 461 33.02 2.13 14.88
CA GLU A 461 33.39 3.54 14.78
C GLU A 461 33.86 3.93 13.38
N LYS A 462 34.61 3.04 12.72
CA LYS A 462 35.01 3.20 11.32
C LYS A 462 33.80 3.05 10.38
N LYS A 463 32.99 1.99 10.56
CA LYS A 463 31.86 1.70 9.67
C LYS A 463 30.74 2.74 9.75
N GLN A 464 30.48 3.32 10.91
CA GLN A 464 29.40 4.30 11.06
C GLN A 464 29.61 5.57 10.21
N GLY A 465 30.85 5.87 9.82
CA GLY A 465 31.17 6.95 8.89
C GLY A 465 30.80 6.64 7.43
N GLU A 466 30.57 5.37 7.09
CA GLU A 466 30.22 4.90 5.76
C GLU A 466 28.70 4.75 5.55
N ILE A 467 27.90 4.80 6.62
CA ILE A 467 26.46 4.53 6.60
C ILE A 467 25.66 5.78 6.99
N LYS A 468 24.46 5.94 6.44
CA LYS A 468 23.57 7.04 6.82
C LYS A 468 22.61 6.63 7.93
N VAL A 469 21.99 5.47 7.79
CA VAL A 469 21.01 4.97 8.76
C VAL A 469 21.29 3.51 9.08
N GLY A 470 21.26 3.12 10.34
CA GLY A 470 21.47 1.74 10.76
C GLY A 470 21.43 1.60 12.28
N ILE A 471 21.14 0.40 12.78
CA ILE A 471 21.26 0.11 14.21
C ILE A 471 22.74 0.10 14.60
N ILE A 472 23.05 0.62 15.80
CA ILE A 472 24.40 0.64 16.34
C ILE A 472 24.89 -0.78 16.61
N ARG A 473 25.99 -1.18 15.97
CA ARG A 473 26.64 -2.51 16.12
C ARG A 473 27.83 -2.47 17.10
N ASP A 474 27.62 -1.84 18.26
CA ASP A 474 28.63 -1.88 19.32
C ASP A 474 28.71 -3.29 19.95
N TRP A 475 29.71 -3.49 20.80
CA TRP A 475 29.89 -4.74 21.52
C TRP A 475 28.67 -5.10 22.36
N LYS A 476 28.04 -4.11 23.01
CA LYS A 476 26.87 -4.34 23.87
C LYS A 476 25.72 -4.94 23.08
N PHE A 477 25.43 -4.41 21.88
CA PHE A 477 24.41 -4.93 20.98
C PHE A 477 24.77 -6.31 20.47
N LEU A 478 25.98 -6.52 19.94
CA LEU A 478 26.37 -7.82 19.38
C LEU A 478 26.46 -8.91 20.45
N LYS A 479 26.98 -8.59 21.63
CA LYS A 479 27.02 -9.51 22.76
C LYS A 479 25.62 -9.95 23.14
N TRP A 480 24.67 -9.02 23.28
CA TRP A 480 23.28 -9.38 23.55
C TRP A 480 22.68 -10.21 22.41
N ARG A 481 22.76 -9.73 21.16
CA ARG A 481 21.98 -10.28 20.04
C ARG A 481 22.56 -11.58 19.47
N ILE A 482 23.87 -11.79 19.59
CA ILE A 482 24.61 -12.91 18.95
C ILE A 482 25.22 -13.86 19.98
N ILE A 483 25.85 -13.36 21.04
CA ILE A 483 26.64 -14.20 21.97
C ILE A 483 25.74 -14.73 23.09
N ASP A 484 24.99 -13.84 23.76
CA ASP A 484 24.14 -14.16 24.89
C ASP A 484 22.78 -14.76 24.46
N THR A 485 22.54 -14.90 23.15
CA THR A 485 21.32 -15.52 22.63
C THR A 485 21.25 -17.00 23.02
N PRO A 486 20.06 -17.53 23.37
CA PRO A 486 19.89 -18.97 23.61
C PRO A 486 20.13 -19.83 22.36
N GLU A 487 20.16 -19.22 21.18
CA GLU A 487 20.40 -19.89 19.90
C GLU A 487 21.90 -20.07 19.65
N LYS A 488 22.25 -21.05 18.80
CA LYS A 488 23.65 -21.39 18.51
C LYS A 488 24.20 -20.48 17.42
N ASN A 489 24.50 -19.24 17.78
CA ASN A 489 25.18 -18.30 16.91
C ASN A 489 26.66 -18.20 17.28
N SER A 490 27.50 -17.92 16.29
CA SER A 490 28.92 -17.68 16.48
C SER A 490 29.33 -16.43 15.75
N LEU A 491 30.21 -15.63 16.35
CA LEU A 491 30.76 -14.41 15.78
C LEU A 491 32.18 -14.68 15.31
N PHE A 492 32.51 -14.27 14.10
CA PHE A 492 33.82 -14.47 13.47
C PHE A 492 34.40 -13.14 13.05
N LEU A 493 35.65 -12.89 13.42
CA LEU A 493 36.44 -11.75 12.94
C LEU A 493 37.06 -12.08 11.59
N LEU A 494 37.07 -11.09 10.71
CA LEU A 494 37.77 -11.10 9.43
C LEU A 494 39.03 -10.26 9.58
N LYS A 495 40.19 -10.87 9.39
CA LYS A 495 41.48 -10.17 9.46
C LYS A 495 42.21 -10.21 8.12
N ASP A 496 42.87 -9.11 7.81
CA ASP A 496 43.89 -9.02 6.77
C ASP A 496 45.23 -8.79 7.48
N GLU A 497 46.08 -9.82 7.47
CA GLU A 497 47.23 -9.94 8.36
C GLU A 497 46.77 -9.82 9.83
N ASP A 498 47.13 -8.74 10.52
CA ASP A 498 46.72 -8.47 11.91
C ASP A 498 45.61 -7.40 12.01
N GLU A 499 45.22 -6.75 10.91
CA GLU A 499 44.15 -5.73 10.91
C GLU A 499 42.78 -6.38 10.84
N ILE A 500 41.89 -6.07 11.80
CA ILE A 500 40.49 -6.46 11.74
C ILE A 500 39.77 -5.57 10.73
N ILE A 501 39.31 -6.18 9.65
CA ILE A 501 38.66 -5.51 8.51
C ILE A 501 37.14 -5.70 8.50
N GLY A 502 36.63 -6.62 9.32
CA GLY A 502 35.21 -6.92 9.41
C GLY A 502 34.87 -8.02 10.42
N TYR A 503 33.60 -8.37 10.51
CA TYR A 503 33.10 -9.57 11.15
C TYR A 503 31.90 -10.13 10.38
N PHE A 504 31.58 -11.40 10.64
CA PHE A 504 30.28 -11.96 10.32
C PHE A 504 29.79 -12.87 11.43
N SER A 505 28.47 -12.97 11.61
CA SER A 505 27.88 -14.00 12.47
C SER A 505 27.34 -15.14 11.65
N LEU A 506 27.38 -16.34 12.23
CA LEU A 506 27.01 -17.58 11.57
C LEU A 506 26.08 -18.39 12.47
N GLU A 507 24.92 -18.70 11.94
CA GLU A 507 24.02 -19.74 12.41
C GLU A 507 24.12 -20.94 11.46
N ILE A 508 24.14 -22.16 12.00
CA ILE A 508 24.17 -23.38 11.20
C ILE A 508 22.81 -24.10 11.30
N ASP A 509 22.02 -24.06 10.22
CA ASP A 509 20.81 -24.86 10.06
C ASP A 509 21.09 -26.05 9.12
N LYS A 510 21.26 -27.23 9.71
CA LYS A 510 21.60 -28.48 9.01
C LYS A 510 22.88 -28.35 8.18
N THR A 511 22.75 -28.10 6.88
CA THR A 511 23.86 -27.94 5.93
C THR A 511 23.92 -26.52 5.34
N THR A 512 23.23 -25.56 5.95
CA THR A 512 23.14 -24.17 5.49
C THR A 512 23.82 -23.26 6.50
N ALA A 513 24.78 -22.47 6.03
CA ALA A 513 25.29 -21.29 6.72
C ALA A 513 24.27 -20.17 6.57
N ILE A 514 23.73 -19.67 7.67
CA ILE A 514 22.93 -18.45 7.69
C ILE A 514 23.82 -17.36 8.29
N ILE A 515 24.25 -16.42 7.46
CA ILE A 515 25.01 -15.25 7.92
C ILE A 515 23.99 -14.20 8.40
N SER A 516 23.74 -14.18 9.71
CA SER A 516 22.73 -13.30 10.33
C SER A 516 23.15 -11.83 10.32
N ASP A 517 24.44 -11.55 10.50
CA ASP A 517 25.01 -10.20 10.45
C ASP A 517 26.36 -10.22 9.74
N LEU A 518 26.69 -9.13 9.06
CA LEU A 518 27.91 -9.00 8.27
C LEU A 518 28.33 -7.55 8.19
N LEU A 519 29.45 -7.21 8.82
CA LEU A 519 30.01 -5.86 8.81
C LEU A 519 31.42 -5.90 8.26
N ILE A 520 31.63 -5.21 7.14
CA ILE A 520 32.93 -5.10 6.47
C ILE A 520 33.13 -3.62 6.09
N LEU A 521 34.32 -3.09 6.31
CA LEU A 521 34.68 -1.74 5.87
C LEU A 521 34.70 -1.67 4.34
N ASN A 522 34.12 -0.63 3.74
CA ASN A 522 33.96 -0.54 2.28
C ASN A 522 35.27 -0.69 1.51
N LYS A 523 36.39 -0.19 2.07
CA LYS A 523 37.73 -0.32 1.47
C LYS A 523 38.21 -1.78 1.32
N ASN A 524 37.65 -2.69 2.12
CA ASN A 524 38.04 -4.11 2.19
C ASN A 524 37.00 -5.05 1.53
N VAL A 525 35.91 -4.53 0.96
CA VAL A 525 34.88 -5.36 0.33
C VAL A 525 35.35 -5.77 -1.07
N ASP A 526 35.84 -7.01 -1.20
CA ASP A 526 36.31 -7.56 -2.48
C ASP A 526 35.94 -9.04 -2.71
N LEU A 527 36.29 -9.55 -3.90
CA LEU A 527 36.03 -10.93 -4.29
C LEU A 527 36.83 -11.96 -3.47
N LEU A 528 37.99 -11.57 -2.91
CA LEU A 528 38.87 -12.46 -2.15
C LEU A 528 38.30 -12.73 -0.77
N LEU A 529 37.80 -11.69 -0.11
CA LEU A 529 37.16 -11.78 1.20
C LEU A 529 35.97 -12.74 1.18
N PHE A 530 35.06 -12.59 0.20
CA PHE A 530 33.93 -13.52 0.07
C PHE A 530 34.37 -14.92 -0.36
N SER A 531 35.48 -15.06 -1.08
CA SER A 531 36.06 -16.39 -1.34
C SER A 531 36.55 -17.04 -0.05
N ALA A 532 37.15 -16.29 0.87
CA ALA A 532 37.59 -16.78 2.17
C ALA A 532 36.39 -17.23 3.03
N ILE A 533 35.33 -16.42 3.12
CA ILE A 533 34.09 -16.78 3.84
C ILE A 533 33.46 -18.05 3.27
N GLU A 534 33.39 -18.17 1.93
CA GLU A 534 32.86 -19.36 1.28
C GLU A 534 33.71 -20.61 1.54
N ASN A 535 35.04 -20.48 1.50
CA ASN A 535 35.96 -21.57 1.80
C ASN A 535 35.85 -22.02 3.25
N PHE A 536 35.74 -21.07 4.18
CA PHE A 536 35.48 -21.36 5.59
C PHE A 536 34.19 -22.16 5.77
N CYS A 537 33.09 -21.75 5.11
CA CYS A 537 31.85 -22.52 5.14
C CYS A 537 32.00 -23.93 4.54
N ARG A 538 32.81 -24.10 3.48
CA ARG A 538 33.10 -25.43 2.91
C ARG A 538 33.91 -26.30 3.87
N GLN A 539 34.86 -25.73 4.61
CA GLN A 539 35.64 -26.45 5.62
C GLN A 539 34.74 -26.98 6.75
N LEU A 540 33.69 -26.22 7.09
CA LEU A 540 32.61 -26.66 7.98
C LEU A 540 31.63 -27.66 7.34
N LYS A 541 31.91 -28.15 6.13
CA LYS A 541 31.08 -29.10 5.36
C LYS A 541 29.66 -28.57 5.05
N LEU A 542 29.50 -27.25 4.99
CA LEU A 542 28.22 -26.62 4.64
C LEU A 542 28.04 -26.63 3.12
N LYS A 543 26.78 -26.77 2.68
CA LYS A 543 26.40 -26.89 1.26
C LYS A 543 25.83 -25.60 0.68
N LYS A 544 25.39 -24.68 1.54
CA LYS A 544 24.72 -23.45 1.15
C LYS A 544 25.10 -22.30 2.08
N ILE A 545 25.07 -21.08 1.55
CA ILE A 545 25.15 -19.83 2.33
C ILE A 545 23.89 -19.02 2.04
N LYS A 546 23.26 -18.48 3.08
CA LYS A 546 22.17 -17.52 3.02
C LYS A 546 22.56 -16.26 3.78
N LEU A 547 22.21 -15.10 3.24
CA LEU A 547 22.41 -13.81 3.91
C LEU A 547 21.47 -12.74 3.34
N PHE A 548 21.26 -11.67 4.08
CA PHE A 548 20.65 -10.45 3.56
C PHE A 548 21.46 -9.24 4.01
N THR A 549 21.59 -8.26 3.10
CA THR A 549 22.16 -6.95 3.41
C THR A 549 21.60 -5.90 2.47
N THR A 550 21.55 -4.64 2.91
CA THR A 550 21.25 -3.47 2.07
C THR A 550 22.48 -2.69 1.64
N ASP A 551 23.69 -3.07 2.10
CA ASP A 551 24.94 -2.44 1.69
C ASP A 551 25.20 -2.68 0.20
N LYS A 552 25.22 -1.60 -0.59
CA LYS A 552 25.37 -1.65 -2.05
C LYS A 552 26.70 -2.28 -2.48
N THR A 553 27.78 -1.99 -1.75
CA THR A 553 29.12 -2.48 -2.07
C THR A 553 29.15 -3.99 -1.92
N ILE A 554 28.60 -4.48 -0.80
CA ILE A 554 28.49 -5.92 -0.53
C ILE A 554 27.56 -6.60 -1.55
N LEU A 555 26.38 -6.03 -1.80
CA LEU A 555 25.41 -6.59 -2.77
C LEU A 555 25.99 -6.74 -4.17
N LYS A 556 26.84 -5.81 -4.61
CA LYS A 556 27.53 -5.89 -5.90
C LYS A 556 28.45 -7.11 -5.95
N ILE A 557 29.32 -7.26 -4.95
CA ILE A 557 30.27 -8.38 -4.88
C ILE A 557 29.54 -9.72 -4.75
N LEU A 558 28.47 -9.82 -3.97
CA LEU A 558 27.69 -11.05 -3.85
C LEU A 558 27.09 -11.50 -5.19
N LYS A 559 26.57 -10.56 -6.00
CA LYS A 559 26.08 -10.87 -7.34
C LYS A 559 27.20 -11.37 -8.26
N GLU A 560 28.37 -10.73 -8.22
CA GLU A 560 29.56 -11.17 -8.98
C GLU A 560 30.05 -12.55 -8.53
N ARG A 561 29.86 -12.89 -7.25
CA ARG A 561 30.11 -14.23 -6.68
C ARG A 561 29.02 -15.25 -7.01
N GLY A 562 27.97 -14.89 -7.75
CA GLY A 562 26.91 -15.81 -8.14
C GLY A 562 25.90 -16.14 -7.03
N TYR A 563 25.77 -15.27 -6.03
CA TYR A 563 24.62 -15.33 -5.12
C TYR A 563 23.36 -14.95 -5.90
N TYR A 564 22.29 -15.73 -5.71
CA TYR A 564 21.00 -15.51 -6.34
C TYR A 564 19.93 -15.22 -5.30
N LYS A 565 18.81 -14.67 -5.75
CA LYS A 565 17.65 -14.39 -4.90
C LYS A 565 16.99 -15.69 -4.43
N ASP A 566 16.85 -15.86 -3.12
CA ASP A 566 16.10 -16.96 -2.48
C ASP A 566 14.64 -16.55 -2.28
N ARG A 567 14.41 -15.52 -1.45
CA ARG A 567 13.09 -14.99 -1.13
C ARG A 567 13.11 -13.49 -0.88
N GLU A 568 11.93 -12.89 -0.90
CA GLU A 568 11.74 -11.47 -0.66
C GLU A 568 11.56 -11.20 0.83
N ILE A 569 12.02 -10.03 1.26
CA ILE A 569 11.81 -9.52 2.61
C ILE A 569 11.31 -8.07 2.52
N TYR A 570 10.33 -7.71 3.34
CA TYR A 570 9.77 -6.37 3.36
C TYR A 570 10.17 -5.67 4.65
N PHE A 571 10.84 -4.53 4.51
CA PHE A 571 11.21 -3.66 5.60
C PHE A 571 10.26 -2.47 5.61
N THR A 572 9.58 -2.25 6.73
CA THR A 572 8.72 -1.09 6.93
C THR A 572 9.37 -0.13 7.91
N TYR A 573 9.23 1.15 7.63
CA TYR A 573 9.64 2.21 8.53
C TYR A 573 8.74 3.43 8.35
N ASN A 574 8.60 4.21 9.41
CA ASN A 574 7.97 5.51 9.37
C ASN A 574 9.04 6.58 9.54
N ASP A 575 9.07 7.58 8.65
CA ASP A 575 10.07 8.64 8.73
C ASP A 575 9.58 10.04 8.33
N SER A 576 10.19 11.02 8.98
CA SER A 576 10.02 12.46 8.81
C SER A 576 10.76 13.01 7.57
N PRO A 577 10.42 14.21 7.08
CA PRO A 577 9.87 14.45 5.75
C PRO A 577 10.79 14.22 4.52
N ALA A 578 12.04 13.77 4.69
CA ALA A 578 12.94 13.49 3.57
C ALA A 578 12.79 12.03 3.10
N PRO A 579 12.76 11.76 1.78
CA PRO A 579 12.67 10.39 1.33
C PRO A 579 14.00 9.65 1.55
N ILE A 580 14.05 8.74 2.53
CA ILE A 580 15.14 7.77 2.66
C ILE A 580 14.97 6.66 1.62
N GLU A 581 16.04 6.31 0.92
CA GLU A 581 16.10 5.13 0.06
C GLU A 581 16.59 3.90 0.82
N ILE A 582 16.26 2.69 0.35
CA ILE A 582 16.77 1.44 0.95
C ILE A 582 18.30 1.43 1.11
N ASN A 583 18.99 2.05 0.15
CA ASN A 583 20.44 2.05 0.10
C ASN A 583 21.07 3.03 1.10
N ASP A 584 20.26 3.85 1.76
CA ASP A 584 20.71 4.70 2.86
C ASP A 584 20.69 3.94 4.20
N PHE A 585 19.93 2.84 4.26
CA PHE A 585 19.92 1.94 5.40
C PHE A 585 21.05 0.91 5.28
N TYR A 586 21.70 0.62 6.40
CA TYR A 586 22.51 -0.55 6.62
C TYR A 586 21.70 -1.54 7.49
N LEU A 587 21.16 -2.56 6.84
CA LEU A 587 20.36 -3.62 7.44
C LEU A 587 20.95 -4.98 7.07
N THR A 588 20.83 -5.94 7.99
CA THR A 588 21.18 -7.36 7.82
C THR A 588 20.08 -8.24 8.39
N LEU A 589 20.25 -9.57 8.37
CA LEU A 589 19.22 -10.50 8.88
C LEU A 589 19.00 -10.34 10.38
N ILE A 590 19.99 -9.86 11.13
CA ILE A 590 19.89 -9.69 12.59
C ILE A 590 18.87 -8.61 13.01
N ASP A 591 18.57 -7.69 12.08
CA ASP A 591 17.56 -6.65 12.26
C ASP A 591 16.15 -7.18 11.99
N ALA A 592 16.03 -8.35 11.35
CA ALA A 592 14.80 -9.13 11.32
C ALA A 592 14.76 -10.03 12.56
N ASP A 593 13.56 -10.30 13.06
CA ASP A 593 13.32 -11.02 14.30
C ASP A 593 12.40 -12.21 14.08
#